data_AF-A0A3E1E0X9-F1
#
_entry.id   AF-A0A3E1E0X9-F1
#
_cell.length_a   1.000
_cell.length_b   1.000
_cell.length_c   1.000
_cell.angle_alpha   90.00
_cell.angle_beta   90.00
_cell.angle_gamma   90.00
#
_symmetry.space_group_name_H-M   'P 1'
#
loop_
_entity.id
_entity.type
_entity.pdbx_description
1 polymer ?
#
loop_
_entity_poly.entity_id
_entity_poly.type
_entity_poly.pdbx_seq_one_letter_code
_entity_poly.pdbx_strand_id
1 'polypeptide(L)'
;MASSIDPPTPAAARLDAIAQELNASGQALSPERSQLDPEHIQFVRDTNLKLIQVFQGMRIEPGGWSNLQSRSLRHDLRNHIGIVRGFCDLMLMDIDSSMQDDERLLTRMIERCEEFASVLDTVNPEANRDTWPS
;
A
#
# COMPACT_ATOMS: atom_id res chain seq x y z
N MET A 1 16.27 24.16 -18.40
CA MET A 1 16.75 23.59 -17.12
C MET A 1 16.12 22.23 -17.01
N ALA A 2 16.90 21.15 -17.07
CA ALA A 2 16.35 19.81 -16.88
C ALA A 2 15.98 19.67 -15.40
N SER A 3 14.69 19.53 -15.09
CA SER A 3 14.27 19.10 -13.76
C SER A 3 14.88 17.73 -13.52
N SER A 4 15.93 17.68 -12.70
CA SER A 4 16.52 16.42 -12.28
C SER A 4 15.48 15.71 -11.43
N ILE A 5 14.91 14.62 -11.97
CA ILE A 5 14.10 13.70 -11.17
C ILE A 5 15.07 13.02 -10.22
N ASP A 6 14.96 13.29 -8.93
CA ASP A 6 15.80 12.63 -7.93
C ASP A 6 15.57 11.11 -8.02
N PRO A 7 16.63 10.29 -7.99
CA PRO A 7 16.46 8.84 -7.96
C PRO A 7 15.75 8.41 -6.67
N PRO A 8 14.95 7.33 -6.70
CA PRO A 8 14.28 6.84 -5.50
C PRO A 8 15.30 6.44 -4.43
N THR A 9 15.00 6.80 -3.17
CA THR A 9 15.69 6.20 -2.03
C THR A 9 15.34 4.70 -1.93
N PRO A 10 16.12 3.88 -1.21
CA PRO A 10 15.79 2.47 -1.02
C PRO A 10 14.40 2.26 -0.42
N ALA A 11 13.99 3.10 0.54
CA ALA A 11 12.65 3.06 1.13
C ALA A 11 11.57 3.42 0.09
N ALA A 12 11.79 4.46 -0.71
CA ALA A 12 10.86 4.87 -1.76
C ALA A 12 10.67 3.79 -2.83
N ALA A 13 11.77 3.18 -3.29
CA ALA A 13 11.74 2.06 -4.23
C ALA A 13 11.01 0.84 -3.64
N ARG A 14 11.19 0.57 -2.34
CA ARG A 14 10.49 -0.54 -1.66
C ARG A 14 8.99 -0.27 -1.52
N LEU A 15 8.59 0.94 -1.15
CA LEU A 15 7.17 1.32 -1.08
C LEU A 15 6.47 1.17 -2.43
N ASP A 16 7.12 1.62 -3.50
CA ASP A 16 6.62 1.49 -4.87
C ASP A 16 6.49 0.02 -5.30
N ALA A 17 7.49 -0.82 -4.99
CA ALA A 17 7.41 -2.25 -5.24
C ALA A 17 6.24 -2.90 -4.49
N ILE A 18 6.06 -2.58 -3.21
CA ILE A 18 4.95 -3.11 -2.41
C ILE A 18 3.60 -2.64 -2.96
N ALA A 19 3.48 -1.37 -3.38
CA ALA A 19 2.26 -0.87 -4.03
C ALA A 19 1.92 -1.66 -5.31
N GLN A 20 2.92 -2.00 -6.12
CA GLN A 20 2.75 -2.85 -7.31
C GLN A 20 2.32 -4.27 -6.95
N GLU A 21 2.91 -4.86 -5.91
CA GLU A 21 2.52 -6.17 -5.40
C GLU A 21 1.06 -6.17 -4.87
N LEU A 22 0.67 -5.15 -4.11
CA LEU A 22 -0.71 -4.98 -3.63
C LEU A 22 -1.70 -4.84 -4.77
N ASN A 23 -1.39 -4.03 -5.79
CA ASN A 23 -2.22 -3.90 -6.96
C ASN A 23 -2.34 -5.23 -7.72
N ALA A 24 -1.23 -5.95 -7.93
CA ALA A 24 -1.24 -7.25 -8.59
C ALA A 24 -2.10 -8.28 -7.83
N SER A 25 -1.97 -8.33 -6.50
CA SER A 25 -2.81 -9.18 -5.66
C SER A 25 -4.29 -8.79 -5.72
N GLY A 26 -4.59 -7.49 -5.68
CA GLY A 26 -5.96 -7.00 -5.83
C GLY A 26 -6.57 -7.34 -7.19
N GLN A 27 -5.79 -7.32 -8.27
CA GLN A 27 -6.26 -7.76 -9.59
C GLN A 27 -6.43 -9.28 -9.69
N ALA A 28 -5.63 -10.05 -8.95
CA ALA A 28 -5.75 -11.51 -8.87
C ALA A 28 -6.98 -11.94 -8.06
N LEU A 29 -7.36 -11.15 -7.05
CA LEU A 29 -8.64 -11.25 -6.34
C LEU A 29 -9.77 -10.78 -7.28
N SER A 30 -10.22 -11.68 -8.17
CA SER A 30 -11.21 -11.35 -9.19
C SER A 30 -12.63 -11.51 -8.63
N PRO A 31 -13.50 -10.49 -8.76
CA PRO A 31 -14.90 -10.58 -8.33
C PRO A 31 -15.72 -11.58 -9.15
N GLU A 32 -15.23 -12.01 -10.31
CA GLU A 32 -15.88 -13.02 -11.16
C GLU A 32 -15.51 -14.47 -10.76
N ARG A 33 -14.48 -14.63 -9.93
CA ARG A 33 -13.93 -15.96 -9.55
C ARG A 33 -14.01 -16.21 -8.06
N SER A 34 -13.89 -15.16 -7.26
CA SER A 34 -14.01 -15.21 -5.82
C SER A 34 -15.47 -15.34 -5.40
N GLN A 35 -15.70 -15.99 -4.26
CA GLN A 35 -17.01 -16.03 -3.61
C GLN A 35 -17.19 -14.91 -2.58
N LEU A 36 -16.18 -14.04 -2.41
CA LEU A 36 -16.25 -12.85 -1.55
C LEU A 36 -17.18 -11.79 -2.14
N ASP A 37 -17.58 -10.83 -1.29
CA ASP A 37 -18.38 -9.68 -1.72
C ASP A 37 -17.64 -8.88 -2.83
N PRO A 38 -18.23 -8.78 -4.03
CA PRO A 38 -17.60 -8.08 -5.15
C PRO A 38 -17.41 -6.58 -4.90
N GLU A 39 -18.22 -5.95 -4.03
CA GLU A 39 -18.06 -4.54 -3.67
C GLU A 39 -16.80 -4.32 -2.83
N HIS A 40 -16.51 -5.22 -1.89
CA HIS A 40 -15.28 -5.18 -1.09
C HIS A 40 -14.04 -5.40 -1.98
N ILE A 41 -14.10 -6.37 -2.89
CA ILE A 41 -13.02 -6.61 -3.87
C ILE A 41 -12.78 -5.36 -4.72
N GLN A 42 -13.85 -4.79 -5.29
CA GLN A 42 -13.72 -3.63 -6.17
C GLN A 42 -13.15 -2.42 -5.42
N PHE A 43 -13.59 -2.20 -4.19
CA PHE A 43 -13.08 -1.13 -3.34
C PHE A 43 -11.58 -1.26 -3.05
N VAL A 44 -11.10 -2.48 -2.75
CA VAL A 44 -9.67 -2.76 -2.56
C VAL A 44 -8.89 -2.49 -3.85
N ARG A 45 -9.40 -2.95 -5.00
CA ARG A 45 -8.77 -2.71 -6.31
C ARG A 45 -8.64 -1.23 -6.64
N ASP A 46 -9.72 -0.46 -6.44
CA ASP A 46 -9.72 0.98 -6.68
C ASP A 46 -8.77 1.72 -5.75
N THR A 47 -8.70 1.30 -4.49
CA THR A 47 -7.78 1.88 -3.50
C THR A 47 -6.32 1.59 -3.83
N ASN A 48 -6.01 0.36 -4.26
CA ASN A 48 -4.66 0.01 -4.73
C ASN A 48 -4.29 0.74 -6.02
N LEU A 49 -5.23 0.97 -6.93
CA LEU A 49 -4.99 1.75 -8.13
C LEU A 49 -4.64 3.21 -7.81
N LYS A 50 -5.35 3.83 -6.86
CA LYS A 50 -5.01 5.18 -6.37
C LYS A 50 -3.61 5.23 -5.79
N LEU A 51 -3.21 4.21 -5.03
CA LEU A 51 -1.85 4.11 -4.50
C LEU A 51 -0.81 4.10 -5.63
N ILE A 52 -1.02 3.30 -6.67
CA ILE A 52 -0.14 3.28 -7.86
C ILE A 52 -0.08 4.64 -8.54
N GLN A 53 -1.22 5.32 -8.69
CA GLN A 53 -1.27 6.65 -9.32
C GLN A 53 -0.45 7.68 -8.53
N VAL A 54 -0.47 7.62 -7.20
CA VAL A 54 0.38 8.47 -6.33
C VAL A 54 1.86 8.21 -6.60
N PHE A 55 2.28 6.94 -6.65
CA PHE A 55 3.67 6.57 -6.97
C PHE A 55 4.08 6.96 -8.39
N GLN A 56 3.19 6.83 -9.36
CA GLN A 56 3.44 7.28 -10.73
C GLN A 56 3.58 8.81 -10.81
N GLY A 57 2.74 9.56 -10.10
CA GLY A 57 2.85 11.01 -9.98
C GLY A 57 4.20 11.43 -9.40
N MET A 58 4.64 10.79 -8.32
CA MET A 58 5.95 11.03 -7.73
C MET A 58 7.14 10.72 -8.67
N ARG A 59 6.97 9.92 -9.73
CA ARG A 59 8.05 9.67 -10.70
C ARG A 59 8.22 10.81 -11.71
N ILE A 60 7.20 11.64 -11.90
CA ILE A 60 7.15 12.65 -12.98
C ILE A 60 7.00 14.09 -12.47
N GLU A 61 6.52 14.29 -11.24
CA GLU A 61 6.32 15.61 -10.66
C GLU A 61 7.62 16.25 -10.16
N PRO A 62 7.72 17.60 -10.20
CA PRO A 62 8.82 18.33 -9.55
C PRO A 62 8.92 17.96 -8.06
N GLY A 63 10.11 17.63 -7.58
CA GLY A 63 10.36 17.14 -6.23
C GLY A 63 10.33 15.61 -6.10
N GLY A 64 9.74 14.90 -7.06
CA GLY A 64 9.89 13.46 -7.19
C GLY A 64 9.60 12.66 -5.91
N TRP A 65 10.56 11.81 -5.52
CA TRP A 65 10.51 11.01 -4.29
C TRP A 65 10.74 11.79 -3.00
N SER A 66 11.27 13.02 -3.08
CA SER A 66 11.43 13.88 -1.90
C SER A 66 10.08 14.27 -1.29
N ASN A 67 8.99 14.19 -2.06
CA ASN A 67 7.63 14.39 -1.59
C ASN A 67 7.23 13.44 -0.44
N LEU A 68 7.86 12.26 -0.31
CA LEU A 68 7.66 11.36 0.83
C LEU A 68 8.11 11.97 2.18
N GLN A 69 8.90 13.06 2.17
CA GLN A 69 9.23 13.83 3.37
C GLN A 69 8.04 14.68 3.87
N SER A 70 6.99 14.86 3.06
CA SER A 70 5.74 15.49 3.50
C SER A 70 4.99 14.62 4.50
N ARG A 71 4.75 15.18 5.70
CA ARG A 71 3.92 14.52 6.73
C ARG A 71 2.51 14.24 6.23
N SER A 72 1.92 15.16 5.47
CA SER A 72 0.57 14.97 4.90
C SER A 72 0.54 13.77 3.98
N LEU A 73 1.49 13.68 3.04
CA LEU A 73 1.53 12.56 2.09
C LEU A 73 1.73 11.22 2.81
N ARG A 74 2.64 11.15 3.79
CA ARG A 74 2.81 9.92 4.59
C ARG A 74 1.54 9.55 5.37
N HIS A 75 0.83 10.54 5.91
CA HIS A 75 -0.43 10.29 6.59
C HIS A 75 -1.49 9.75 5.62
N ASP A 76 -1.61 10.33 4.43
CA ASP A 76 -2.55 9.88 3.41
C ASP A 76 -2.23 8.46 2.94
N LEU A 77 -0.95 8.15 2.66
CA LEU A 77 -0.50 6.81 2.29
C LEU A 77 -0.80 5.78 3.40
N ARG A 78 -0.58 6.15 4.66
CA ARG A 78 -0.90 5.30 5.82
C ARG A 78 -2.40 5.03 5.93
N ASN A 79 -3.24 6.05 5.72
CA ASN A 79 -4.69 5.86 5.72
C ASN A 79 -5.14 4.94 4.59
N HIS A 80 -4.60 5.10 3.37
CA HIS A 80 -4.91 4.22 2.25
C HIS A 80 -4.57 2.75 2.56
N ILE A 81 -3.39 2.49 3.10
CA ILE A 81 -2.97 1.12 3.46
C ILE A 81 -3.77 0.56 4.64
N GLY A 82 -4.09 1.39 5.64
CA GLY A 82 -4.96 0.98 6.75
C GLY A 82 -6.35 0.56 6.27
N ILE A 83 -6.91 1.29 5.30
CA ILE A 83 -8.17 0.94 4.66
C ILE A 83 -8.06 -0.40 3.91
N VAL A 84 -7.06 -0.58 3.05
CA VAL A 84 -6.88 -1.84 2.31
C VAL A 84 -6.75 -3.03 3.26
N ARG A 85 -5.92 -2.90 4.31
CA ARG A 85 -5.76 -3.93 5.33
C ARG A 85 -7.09 -4.26 6.01
N GLY A 86 -7.85 -3.25 6.43
CA GLY A 86 -9.14 -3.44 7.08
C GLY A 86 -10.15 -4.20 6.22
N PHE A 87 -10.20 -3.91 4.92
CA PHE A 87 -11.04 -4.68 3.99
C PHE A 87 -10.53 -6.11 3.76
N CYS A 88 -9.22 -6.34 3.72
CA CYS A 88 -8.68 -7.69 3.69
C CYS A 88 -9.02 -8.49 4.95
N ASP A 89 -8.91 -7.87 6.13
CA ASP A 89 -9.30 -8.50 7.40
C ASP A 89 -10.79 -8.85 7.42
N LEU A 90 -11.66 -7.96 6.92
CA LEU A 90 -13.10 -8.23 6.82
C LEU A 90 -13.38 -9.40 5.87
N MET A 91 -12.81 -9.38 4.67
CA MET A 91 -13.00 -10.47 3.69
C MET A 91 -12.47 -11.82 4.20
N LEU A 92 -11.39 -11.83 4.99
CA LEU A 92 -10.89 -13.05 5.62
C LEU A 92 -11.90 -13.67 6.60
N MET A 93 -12.75 -12.86 7.25
CA MET A 93 -13.79 -13.38 8.15
C MET A 93 -14.88 -14.16 7.39
N ASP A 94 -15.07 -13.88 6.11
CA ASP A 94 -16.07 -14.49 5.24
C ASP A 94 -15.53 -15.72 4.49
N ILE A 95 -14.25 -16.06 4.65
CA ILE A 95 -13.63 -17.19 3.96
C ILE A 95 -14.05 -18.53 4.55
N ASP A 96 -14.37 -19.47 3.66
CA ASP A 96 -14.56 -20.88 3.98
C ASP A 96 -13.45 -21.78 3.39
N SER A 97 -13.50 -23.06 3.74
CA SER A 97 -12.49 -24.05 3.34
C SER A 97 -12.32 -24.26 1.82
N SER A 98 -13.26 -23.80 0.99
CA SER A 98 -13.21 -23.88 -0.47
C SER A 98 -12.43 -22.72 -1.10
N MET A 99 -12.14 -21.66 -0.34
CA MET A 99 -11.58 -20.39 -0.83
C MET A 99 -10.09 -20.21 -0.49
N GLN A 100 -9.32 -21.31 -0.48
CA GLN A 100 -7.91 -21.31 -0.06
C GLN A 100 -7.01 -20.35 -0.86
N ASP A 101 -7.31 -20.16 -2.15
CA ASP A 101 -6.54 -19.23 -2.99
C ASP A 101 -6.81 -17.77 -2.61
N ASP A 102 -8.07 -17.42 -2.32
CA ASP A 102 -8.45 -16.09 -1.85
C ASP A 102 -7.85 -15.83 -0.46
N GLU A 103 -7.85 -16.82 0.43
CA GLU A 103 -7.26 -16.73 1.78
C GLU A 103 -5.77 -16.40 1.71
N ARG A 104 -5.04 -17.12 0.84
CA ARG A 104 -3.61 -16.88 0.61
C ARG A 104 -3.34 -15.50 0.04
N LEU A 105 -4.18 -15.04 -0.90
CA LEU A 105 -4.05 -13.72 -1.49
C LEU A 105 -4.30 -12.61 -0.46
N LEU A 106 -5.38 -12.70 0.31
CA LEU A 106 -5.71 -11.73 1.36
C LEU A 106 -4.64 -11.69 2.45
N THR A 107 -4.17 -12.84 2.91
CA THR A 107 -3.08 -12.94 3.90
C THR A 107 -1.82 -12.25 3.38
N ARG A 108 -1.43 -12.52 2.13
CA ARG A 108 -0.27 -11.87 1.50
C ARG A 108 -0.46 -10.35 1.38
N MET A 109 -1.67 -9.89 1.07
CA MET A 109 -1.97 -8.46 1.01
C MET A 109 -1.86 -7.79 2.39
N ILE A 110 -2.30 -8.44 3.45
CA ILE A 110 -2.15 -7.95 4.83
C ILE A 110 -0.67 -7.82 5.20
N GLU A 111 0.13 -8.85 4.94
CA GLU A 111 1.58 -8.79 5.17
C GLU A 111 2.24 -7.64 4.40
N ARG A 112 1.83 -7.42 3.15
CA ARG A 112 2.33 -6.30 2.34
C ARG A 112 1.89 -4.94 2.89
N CYS A 113 0.67 -4.82 3.40
CA CYS A 113 0.20 -3.60 4.07
C CYS A 113 1.03 -3.29 5.32
N GLU A 114 1.34 -4.30 6.13
CA GLU A 114 2.17 -4.16 7.33
C GLU A 114 3.61 -3.78 6.99
N GLU A 115 4.19 -4.43 5.98
CA GLU A 115 5.52 -4.05 5.48
C GLU A 115 5.51 -2.61 4.93
N PHE A 116 4.50 -2.23 4.16
CA PHE A 116 4.39 -0.87 3.63
C PHE A 116 4.39 0.16 4.75
N ALA A 117 3.56 -0.04 5.78
CA ALA A 117 3.49 0.86 6.93
C ALA A 117 4.85 0.95 7.65
N SER A 118 5.52 -0.19 7.86
CA SER A 118 6.85 -0.26 8.47
C SER A 118 7.90 0.51 7.66
N VAL A 119 7.97 0.30 6.34
CA VAL A 119 8.88 1.03 5.47
C VAL A 119 8.57 2.52 5.46
N LEU A 120 7.29 2.90 5.44
CA LEU A 120 6.85 4.30 5.46
C LEU A 120 7.29 5.02 6.74
N ASP A 121 7.35 4.31 7.87
CA ASP A 121 7.85 4.85 9.13
C ASP A 121 9.36 5.08 9.14
N THR A 122 10.12 4.29 8.40
CA THR A 122 11.56 4.55 8.22
C THR A 122 11.83 5.83 7.43
N VAL A 123 10.87 6.28 6.63
CA VAL A 123 10.95 7.57 5.91
C VAL A 123 10.70 8.75 6.85
N ASN A 124 10.22 8.52 8.07
CA ASN A 124 9.96 9.57 9.04
C ASN A 124 11.22 9.94 9.85
N PRO A 125 11.80 11.15 9.68
CA PRO A 125 12.88 11.61 10.54
C PRO A 125 12.44 11.85 12.00
N GLU A 126 11.14 11.97 12.28
CA GLU A 126 10.59 12.21 13.62
C GLU A 126 10.29 10.92 14.40
N ALA A 127 10.06 9.77 13.73
CA ALA A 127 9.84 8.48 14.39
C ALA A 127 11.06 8.02 15.21
N ASN A 128 12.24 8.52 14.88
CA ASN A 128 13.48 8.26 15.60
C ASN A 128 13.73 9.20 16.79
N ARG A 129 12.83 10.17 17.04
CA ARG A 129 12.90 11.10 18.19
C ARG A 129 11.86 10.82 19.26
N ASP A 130 10.80 10.09 18.95
CA ASP A 130 9.74 9.72 19.90
C ASP A 130 9.97 8.37 20.60
N THR A 131 11.19 7.83 20.55
CA THR A 131 11.65 6.84 21.53
C THR A 131 11.91 7.54 22.88
N TRP A 132 10.86 7.83 23.64
CA TRP A 132 10.98 7.95 25.11
C TRP A 132 11.23 6.53 25.66
N PRO A 133 12.23 6.29 26.54
CA PRO A 133 12.14 6.83 27.88
C PRO A 133 13.44 7.33 28.53
N SER A 134 13.30 8.37 29.35
CA SER A 134 13.86 8.43 30.71
C SER A 134 12.93 9.25 31.60
#